data_AF-X1IRL2-F1
#
_entry.id   AF-X1IRL2-F1
#
_cell.length_a   1.000
_cell.length_b   1.000
_cell.length_c   1.000
_cell.angle_alpha   90.00
_cell.angle_beta   90.00
_cell.angle_gamma   90.00
#
_symmetry.space_group_name_H-M   'P 1'
#
loop_
_entity.id
_entity.type
_entity.pdbx_description
1 polymer ?
#
loop_
_entity_poly.entity_id
_entity_poly.type
_entity_poly.pdbx_seq_one_letter_code
_entity_poly.pdbx_strand_id
1 'polypeptide(L)'
;DDTQLTIHTAKAIIRAGGIEEEILIDEFIKWLNDPPIGPGFGCLSSIRKLAEGIPWKSAASNSGGNGTAMRISPIGLFYSNNIEQLKKAASLNSNITHSHPAAEAGARVVASSIAFLLYKDPNKGFSINEFFQTIINVISDKKDRIWEEFIEILNDLQNNLDMDLIDGLKKYAQVGVKPPFYIKSLENKCFVHPYTISTVVCALFIFLKNLDSFKKCIYILPTAGG
;
A
#
# COMPACT_ATOMS: atom_id res chain seq x y z
N ASP A 1 2.21 -7.29 -12.08
CA ASP A 1 3.51 -6.84 -11.55
C ASP A 1 3.55 -6.93 -10.03
N ASP A 2 2.41 -6.78 -9.34
CA ASP A 2 2.20 -6.93 -7.89
C ASP A 2 2.94 -8.14 -7.30
N THR A 3 2.65 -9.35 -7.80
CA THR A 3 3.25 -10.59 -7.31
C THR A 3 4.75 -10.66 -7.61
N GLN A 4 5.18 -10.25 -8.81
CA GLN A 4 6.59 -10.29 -9.21
C GLN A 4 7.43 -9.39 -8.29
N LEU A 5 6.99 -8.15 -8.08
CA LEU A 5 7.66 -7.19 -7.21
C LEU A 5 7.58 -7.57 -5.72
N THR A 6 6.52 -8.25 -5.30
CA THR A 6 6.43 -8.88 -3.96
C THR A 6 7.52 -9.93 -3.79
N ILE A 7 7.70 -10.82 -4.78
CA ILE A 7 8.74 -11.86 -4.75
C ILE A 7 10.13 -11.23 -4.71
N HIS A 8 10.41 -10.21 -5.52
CA HIS A 8 11.70 -9.50 -5.47
C HIS A 8 11.94 -8.80 -4.13
N THR A 9 10.90 -8.21 -3.54
CA THR A 9 10.99 -7.64 -2.19
C THR A 9 11.34 -8.73 -1.16
N ALA A 10 10.71 -9.90 -1.24
CA ALA A 10 11.02 -11.03 -0.35
C ALA A 10 12.45 -11.58 -0.58
N LYS A 11 12.89 -11.72 -1.83
CA LYS A 11 14.25 -12.14 -2.18
C LYS A 11 15.29 -11.18 -1.60
N ALA A 12 15.05 -9.87 -1.68
CA ALA A 12 15.93 -8.86 -1.10
C ALA A 12 16.08 -9.05 0.41
N ILE A 13 14.95 -9.26 1.11
CA ILE A 13 14.93 -9.51 2.55
C ILE A 13 15.74 -10.76 2.92
N ILE A 14 15.50 -11.87 2.21
CA ILE A 14 16.17 -13.14 2.47
C ILE A 14 17.68 -13.02 2.22
N ARG A 15 18.09 -12.34 1.15
CA ARG A 15 19.51 -12.16 0.81
C ARG A 15 20.28 -11.35 1.84
N ALA A 16 19.66 -10.32 2.41
CA ALA A 16 20.32 -9.40 3.34
C ALA A 16 20.09 -9.74 4.82
N GLY A 17 19.13 -10.61 5.15
CA GLY A 17 18.66 -10.77 6.53
C GLY A 17 17.88 -9.56 7.05
N GLY A 18 17.30 -8.76 6.16
CA GLY A 18 16.68 -7.47 6.43
C GLY A 18 16.48 -6.66 5.14
N ILE A 19 16.06 -5.41 5.23
CA ILE A 19 16.00 -4.50 4.07
C ILE A 19 17.27 -3.67 4.01
N GLU A 20 18.04 -3.88 2.94
CA GLU A 20 19.23 -3.10 2.59
C GLU A 20 19.02 -2.43 1.23
N GLU A 21 19.41 -1.16 1.11
CA GLU A 21 19.12 -0.31 -0.06
C GLU A 21 19.66 -0.92 -1.36
N GLU A 22 20.94 -1.24 -1.39
CA GLU A 22 21.61 -1.75 -2.60
C GLU A 22 21.03 -3.10 -3.06
N ILE A 23 20.73 -3.98 -2.10
CA ILE A 23 20.18 -5.31 -2.40
C ILE A 23 18.74 -5.20 -2.91
N LEU A 24 17.94 -4.29 -2.35
CA LEU A 24 16.58 -4.05 -2.82
C LEU A 24 16.56 -3.43 -4.23
N ILE A 25 17.45 -2.47 -4.51
CA ILE A 25 17.63 -1.90 -5.85
C ILE A 25 18.05 -2.98 -6.84
N ASP A 26 19.03 -3.82 -6.49
CA ASP A 26 19.49 -4.93 -7.33
C ASP A 26 18.36 -5.92 -7.66
N GLU A 27 17.53 -6.30 -6.67
CA GLU A 27 16.35 -7.15 -6.94
C GLU A 27 15.31 -6.46 -7.83
N PHE A 28 15.07 -5.17 -7.66
CA PHE A 28 14.18 -4.43 -8.55
C PHE A 28 14.73 -4.31 -9.97
N ILE A 29 16.04 -4.16 -10.16
CA ILE A 29 16.65 -4.18 -11.50
C ILE A 29 16.51 -5.57 -12.13
N LYS A 30 16.71 -6.64 -11.36
CA LYS A 30 16.53 -8.03 -11.84
C LYS A 30 15.12 -8.29 -12.34
N TRP A 31 14.10 -7.65 -11.75
CA TRP A 31 12.73 -7.74 -12.24
C TRP A 31 12.57 -7.31 -13.71
N LEU A 32 13.44 -6.45 -14.26
CA LEU A 32 13.38 -6.09 -15.68
C LEU A 32 13.63 -7.30 -16.62
N ASN A 33 14.32 -8.33 -16.12
CA ASN A 33 14.56 -9.58 -16.86
C ASN A 33 13.43 -10.59 -16.69
N ASP A 34 12.50 -10.35 -15.76
CA ASP A 34 11.27 -11.11 -15.59
C ASP A 34 10.16 -10.37 -16.35
N PRO A 35 9.64 -10.88 -17.49
CA PRO A 35 8.68 -10.15 -18.33
C PRO A 35 7.57 -9.48 -17.49
N PRO A 36 7.54 -8.13 -17.40
CA PRO A 36 6.61 -7.44 -16.51
C PRO A 36 5.18 -7.64 -16.99
N ILE A 37 4.33 -8.24 -16.15
CA ILE A 37 2.91 -8.42 -16.47
C ILE A 37 2.17 -7.18 -16.00
N GLY A 38 1.71 -6.33 -16.93
CA GLY A 38 0.91 -5.13 -16.63
C GLY A 38 1.58 -4.04 -15.78
N PRO A 39 2.86 -3.66 -16.03
CA PRO A 39 3.58 -2.77 -15.14
C PRO A 39 3.02 -1.34 -15.12
N GLY A 40 2.92 -0.76 -13.93
CA GLY A 40 2.71 0.69 -13.79
C GLY A 40 3.86 1.49 -14.41
N PHE A 41 3.55 2.46 -15.28
CA PHE A 41 4.55 3.24 -16.02
C PHE A 41 5.59 3.92 -15.11
N GLY A 42 5.16 4.52 -14.01
CA GLY A 42 6.05 5.19 -13.04
C GLY A 42 7.08 4.23 -12.45
N CYS A 43 6.63 3.05 -12.00
CA CYS A 43 7.51 2.02 -11.43
C CYS A 43 8.53 1.52 -12.45
N LEU A 44 8.06 1.17 -13.66
CA LEU A 44 8.93 0.67 -14.73
C LEU A 44 9.97 1.72 -15.15
N SER A 45 9.55 2.99 -15.28
CA SER A 45 10.44 4.10 -15.61
C SER A 45 11.53 4.27 -14.55
N SER A 46 11.16 4.26 -13.27
CA SER A 46 12.13 4.37 -12.18
C SER A 46 13.13 3.23 -12.16
N ILE A 47 12.67 1.98 -12.33
CA ILE A 47 13.55 0.82 -12.29
C ILE A 47 14.50 0.80 -13.51
N ARG A 48 14.05 1.23 -14.70
CA ARG A 48 14.94 1.39 -15.87
C ARG A 48 16.04 2.43 -15.61
N LYS A 49 15.69 3.57 -15.01
CA LYS A 49 16.69 4.59 -14.61
C LYS A 49 17.71 4.05 -13.61
N LEU A 50 17.27 3.23 -12.65
CA LEU A 50 18.18 2.56 -11.71
C LEU A 50 19.15 1.63 -12.45
N ALA A 51 18.68 0.88 -13.44
CA ALA A 51 19.52 0.01 -14.27
C ALA A 51 20.56 0.79 -15.09
N GLU A 52 20.29 2.06 -15.41
CA GLU A 52 21.24 2.98 -16.06
C GLU A 52 22.20 3.65 -15.06
N GLY A 53 22.14 3.30 -13.76
CA GLY A 53 23.01 3.85 -12.71
C GLY A 53 22.57 5.20 -12.16
N ILE A 54 21.35 5.67 -12.49
CA ILE A 54 20.81 6.91 -11.93
C ILE A 54 20.50 6.70 -10.43
N PRO A 55 20.99 7.57 -9.53
CA PRO A 55 20.69 7.46 -8.10
C PRO A 55 19.18 7.42 -7.82
N TRP A 56 18.75 6.56 -6.89
CA TRP A 56 17.32 6.30 -6.69
C TRP A 56 16.50 7.55 -6.36
N LYS A 57 17.09 8.51 -5.63
CA LYS A 57 16.47 9.80 -5.30
C LYS A 57 16.11 10.64 -6.53
N SER A 58 16.78 10.42 -7.65
CA SER A 58 16.52 11.08 -8.95
C SER A 58 15.79 10.16 -9.93
N ALA A 59 15.89 8.84 -9.76
CA ALA A 59 15.20 7.85 -10.58
C ALA A 59 13.71 7.71 -10.23
N ALA A 60 13.37 7.83 -8.94
CA ALA A 60 12.03 7.64 -8.43
C ALA A 60 11.01 8.58 -9.10
N SER A 61 9.88 8.01 -9.49
CA SER A 61 8.76 8.76 -10.03
C SER A 61 8.02 9.46 -8.89
N ASN A 62 7.47 10.65 -9.14
CA ASN A 62 6.58 11.30 -8.16
C ASN A 62 5.14 10.77 -8.25
N SER A 63 4.97 9.46 -8.44
CA SER A 63 3.68 8.78 -8.56
C SER A 63 3.10 8.48 -7.18
N GLY A 64 1.83 8.84 -6.95
CA GLY A 64 1.06 8.44 -5.76
C GLY A 64 0.32 7.11 -5.91
N GLY A 65 0.62 6.32 -6.95
CA GLY A 65 -0.04 5.04 -7.22
C GLY A 65 0.23 3.97 -6.16
N ASN A 66 -0.61 2.94 -6.12
CA ASN A 66 -0.59 1.83 -5.15
C ASN A 66 0.55 0.80 -5.32
N GLY A 67 1.45 1.02 -6.28
CA GLY A 67 2.51 0.08 -6.65
C GLY A 67 3.50 -0.26 -5.52
N THR A 68 3.57 0.57 -4.49
CA THR A 68 4.38 0.32 -3.29
C THR A 68 3.63 -0.53 -2.27
N ALA A 69 2.34 -0.25 -2.07
CA ALA A 69 1.47 -0.98 -1.15
C ALA A 69 1.22 -2.42 -1.62
N MET A 70 1.04 -2.64 -2.93
CA MET A 70 0.76 -3.97 -3.49
C MET A 70 1.88 -4.99 -3.26
N ARG A 71 3.11 -4.54 -3.01
CA ARG A 71 4.30 -5.38 -2.84
C ARG A 71 4.88 -5.41 -1.42
N ILE A 72 4.17 -4.82 -0.46
CA ILE A 72 4.73 -4.53 0.86
C ILE A 72 4.63 -5.68 1.87
N SER A 73 3.87 -6.73 1.55
CA SER A 73 3.60 -7.82 2.49
C SER A 73 4.84 -8.49 3.08
N PRO A 74 5.97 -8.70 2.37
CA PRO A 74 7.15 -9.30 2.97
C PRO A 74 7.75 -8.44 4.09
N ILE A 75 7.68 -7.12 3.97
CA ILE A 75 8.16 -6.17 4.98
C ILE A 75 7.26 -6.23 6.23
N GLY A 76 5.94 -6.25 6.05
CA GLY A 76 4.99 -6.37 7.16
C GLY A 76 5.15 -7.68 7.94
N LEU A 77 5.44 -8.79 7.25
CA LEU A 77 5.70 -10.07 7.88
C LEU A 77 7.04 -10.09 8.63
N PHE A 78 8.11 -9.66 7.97
CA PHE A 78 9.48 -9.75 8.51
C PHE A 78 9.69 -8.84 9.72
N TYR A 79 9.18 -7.60 9.67
CA TYR A 79 9.33 -6.62 10.74
C TYR A 79 8.11 -6.52 11.66
N SER A 80 7.28 -7.57 11.70
CA SER A 80 6.03 -7.58 12.50
C SER A 80 6.22 -7.27 13.98
N ASN A 81 7.38 -7.60 14.55
CA ASN A 81 7.74 -7.32 15.95
C ASN A 81 8.61 -6.05 16.13
N ASN A 82 8.88 -5.28 15.08
CA ASN A 82 9.71 -4.09 15.13
C ASN A 82 9.14 -2.99 14.22
N ILE A 83 8.17 -2.23 14.75
CA ILE A 83 7.44 -1.19 14.03
C ILE A 83 8.36 -0.08 13.49
N GLU A 84 9.41 0.28 14.22
CA GLU A 84 10.34 1.31 13.75
C GLU A 84 11.15 0.84 12.54
N GLN A 85 11.58 -0.42 12.50
CA GLN A 85 12.22 -0.98 11.31
C GLN A 85 11.21 -1.20 10.18
N LEU A 86 9.97 -1.60 10.48
CA LEU A 86 8.90 -1.70 9.50
C LEU A 86 8.68 -0.36 8.78
N LYS A 87 8.59 0.74 9.52
CA LYS A 87 8.43 2.10 8.97
C LYS A 87 9.58 2.46 8.03
N LYS A 88 10.83 2.23 8.46
CA LYS A 88 12.03 2.53 7.66
C LYS A 88 12.09 1.68 6.39
N ALA A 89 11.88 0.38 6.53
CA ALA A 89 11.88 -0.57 5.42
C ALA A 89 10.78 -0.24 4.39
N ALA A 90 9.56 0.04 4.86
CA ALA A 90 8.46 0.40 3.98
C ALA A 90 8.71 1.73 3.25
N SER A 91 9.28 2.72 3.95
CA SER A 91 9.71 3.98 3.33
C SER A 91 10.75 3.79 2.25
N LEU A 92 11.77 2.97 2.51
CA LEU A 92 12.82 2.69 1.53
C LEU A 92 12.24 1.98 0.30
N ASN A 93 11.41 0.94 0.51
CA ASN A 93 10.74 0.21 -0.57
C ASN A 93 9.87 1.12 -1.45
N SER A 94 9.18 2.07 -0.84
CA SER A 94 8.41 3.08 -1.59
C SER A 94 9.34 4.00 -2.39
N ASN A 95 10.20 4.71 -1.67
CA ASN A 95 10.94 5.86 -2.18
C ASN A 95 11.95 5.53 -3.28
N ILE A 96 12.39 4.27 -3.42
CA ILE A 96 13.21 3.81 -4.55
C ILE A 96 12.49 3.97 -5.90
N THR A 97 11.15 3.90 -5.93
CA THR A 97 10.35 3.93 -7.18
C THR A 97 9.26 5.00 -7.20
N HIS A 98 8.72 5.34 -6.03
CA HIS A 98 7.63 6.29 -5.82
C HIS A 98 8.03 7.23 -4.70
N SER A 99 8.42 8.46 -5.05
CA SER A 99 8.80 9.51 -4.09
C SER A 99 7.60 10.27 -3.52
N HIS A 100 6.39 9.99 -4.00
CA HIS A 100 5.20 10.71 -3.59
C HIS A 100 4.78 10.33 -2.15
N PRO A 101 4.49 11.29 -1.26
CA PRO A 101 4.19 11.00 0.15
C PRO A 101 3.04 10.01 0.36
N ALA A 102 2.00 10.05 -0.48
CA ALA A 102 0.88 9.11 -0.42
C ALA A 102 1.30 7.65 -0.58
N ALA A 103 2.22 7.37 -1.52
CA ALA A 103 2.68 6.01 -1.82
C ALA A 103 3.47 5.42 -0.64
N GLU A 104 4.28 6.25 0.02
CA GLU A 104 4.99 5.86 1.25
C GLU A 104 4.00 5.59 2.39
N ALA A 105 3.04 6.49 2.62
CA ALA A 105 2.07 6.37 3.70
C ALA A 105 1.22 5.10 3.57
N GLY A 106 0.70 4.80 2.38
CA GLY A 106 -0.08 3.58 2.18
C GLY A 106 0.74 2.29 2.29
N ALA A 107 2.00 2.30 1.86
CA ALA A 107 2.89 1.17 2.09
C ALA A 107 3.07 0.90 3.60
N ARG A 108 3.32 1.94 4.40
CA ARG A 108 3.42 1.83 5.87
C ARG A 108 2.13 1.32 6.49
N VAL A 109 0.98 1.86 6.09
CA VAL A 109 -0.34 1.44 6.60
C VAL A 109 -0.57 -0.04 6.33
N VAL A 110 -0.39 -0.51 5.09
CA VAL A 110 -0.62 -1.93 4.73
C VAL A 110 0.39 -2.85 5.43
N ALA A 111 1.67 -2.46 5.50
CA ALA A 111 2.67 -3.25 6.22
C ALA A 111 2.32 -3.37 7.72
N SER A 112 1.87 -2.26 8.33
CA SER A 112 1.44 -2.24 9.73
C SER A 112 0.16 -3.06 9.96
N SER A 113 -0.80 -3.04 9.02
CA SER A 113 -1.98 -3.91 9.06
C SER A 113 -1.58 -5.39 9.09
N ILE A 114 -0.65 -5.79 8.23
CA ILE A 114 -0.15 -7.17 8.17
C ILE A 114 0.56 -7.55 9.48
N ALA A 115 1.46 -6.69 9.96
CA ALA A 115 2.17 -6.89 11.21
C ALA A 115 1.22 -7.07 12.41
N PHE A 116 0.20 -6.21 12.52
CA PHE A 116 -0.80 -6.27 13.58
C PHE A 116 -1.60 -7.59 13.54
N LEU A 117 -2.04 -7.99 12.35
CA LEU A 117 -2.92 -9.14 12.15
C LEU A 117 -2.19 -10.48 12.28
N LEU A 118 -0.88 -10.54 12.02
CA LEU A 118 -0.08 -11.77 12.00
C LEU A 118 -0.22 -12.61 13.27
N TYR A 119 -0.39 -11.97 14.42
CA TYR A 119 -0.47 -12.64 15.72
C TYR A 119 -1.89 -12.70 16.30
N LYS A 120 -2.93 -12.29 15.54
CA LYS A 120 -4.31 -12.33 16.00
C LYS A 120 -4.92 -13.70 15.70
N ASP A 121 -5.71 -14.19 16.65
CA ASP A 121 -6.48 -15.42 16.46
C ASP A 121 -7.73 -15.10 15.62
N PRO A 122 -7.87 -15.67 14.41
CA PRO A 122 -8.99 -15.38 13.52
C PRO A 122 -10.35 -15.74 14.14
N ASN A 123 -10.40 -16.64 15.13
CA ASN A 123 -11.66 -17.04 15.79
C ASN A 123 -12.06 -16.11 16.94
N LYS A 124 -11.12 -15.33 17.48
CA LYS A 124 -11.38 -14.40 18.60
C LYS A 124 -11.58 -12.96 18.15
N GLY A 125 -11.26 -12.67 16.88
CA GLY A 125 -11.26 -11.32 16.35
C GLY A 125 -10.17 -10.44 16.98
N PHE A 126 -10.30 -9.13 16.80
CA PHE A 126 -9.40 -8.12 17.35
C PHE A 126 -10.15 -6.82 17.63
N SER A 127 -9.57 -5.96 18.45
CA SER A 127 -10.11 -4.61 18.70
C SER A 127 -9.93 -3.74 17.46
N ILE A 128 -11.04 -3.28 16.88
CA ILE A 128 -11.03 -2.34 15.75
C ILE A 128 -10.31 -1.04 16.12
N ASN A 129 -10.52 -0.53 17.34
CA ASN A 129 -9.86 0.68 17.81
C ASN A 129 -8.34 0.51 17.92
N GLU A 130 -7.88 -0.64 18.43
CA GLU A 130 -6.45 -0.96 18.51
C GLU A 130 -5.83 -1.09 17.12
N PHE A 131 -6.56 -1.68 16.17
CA PHE A 131 -6.14 -1.79 14.76
C PHE A 131 -5.95 -0.41 14.13
N PHE A 132 -6.96 0.46 14.19
CA PHE A 132 -6.87 1.81 13.62
C PHE A 132 -5.78 2.65 14.31
N GLN A 133 -5.67 2.58 15.64
CA GLN A 133 -4.60 3.26 16.37
C GLN A 133 -3.21 2.80 15.86
N THR A 134 -3.03 1.49 15.66
CA THR A 134 -1.76 0.91 15.18
C THR A 134 -1.39 1.41 13.79
N ILE A 135 -2.33 1.41 12.85
CA ILE A 135 -2.05 1.81 11.45
C ILE A 135 -1.94 3.34 11.29
N ILE A 136 -2.61 4.13 12.14
CA ILE A 136 -2.50 5.60 12.14
C ILE A 136 -1.15 6.02 12.74
N ASN A 137 -0.70 5.37 13.82
CA ASN A 137 0.56 5.70 14.48
C ASN A 137 1.78 5.62 13.54
N VAL A 138 1.80 4.67 12.60
CA VAL A 138 2.94 4.50 11.67
C VAL A 138 3.10 5.61 10.64
N ILE A 139 2.08 6.46 10.49
CA ILE A 139 2.08 7.64 9.61
C ILE A 139 1.84 8.96 10.38
N SER A 140 1.88 8.96 11.71
CA SER A 140 1.73 10.19 12.51
C SER A 140 3.07 10.88 12.80
N ASP A 141 4.19 10.28 12.41
CA ASP A 141 5.54 10.78 12.68
C ASP A 141 6.01 11.89 11.74
N LYS A 142 5.29 12.16 10.64
CA LYS A 142 5.59 13.24 9.70
C LYS A 142 4.46 14.26 9.63
N LYS A 143 4.83 15.55 9.62
CA LYS A 143 3.92 16.67 9.41
C LYS A 143 3.81 16.99 7.92
N ASP A 144 3.31 16.04 7.14
CA ASP A 144 3.03 16.19 5.73
C ASP A 144 1.51 16.27 5.52
N ARG A 145 1.04 17.24 4.74
CA ARG A 145 -0.39 17.47 4.54
C ARG A 145 -1.13 16.24 3.97
N ILE A 146 -0.48 15.47 3.11
CA ILE A 146 -1.07 14.26 2.52
C ILE A 146 -1.21 13.16 3.58
N TRP A 147 -0.27 13.11 4.53
CA TRP A 147 -0.29 12.14 5.63
C TRP A 147 -1.39 12.50 6.63
N GLU A 148 -1.52 13.79 6.97
CA GLU A 148 -2.62 14.32 7.79
C GLU A 148 -3.99 14.03 7.15
N GLU A 149 -4.15 14.32 5.85
CA GLU A 149 -5.37 13.99 5.09
C GLU A 149 -5.64 12.48 5.12
N PHE A 150 -4.62 11.63 4.99
CA PHE A 150 -4.82 10.18 5.05
C PHE A 150 -5.23 9.72 6.45
N ILE A 151 -4.69 10.31 7.52
CA ILE A 151 -5.13 10.04 8.89
C ILE A 151 -6.60 10.42 9.08
N GLU A 152 -7.03 11.58 8.58
CA GLU A 152 -8.44 11.99 8.61
C GLU A 152 -9.34 10.99 7.89
N ILE A 153 -8.91 10.50 6.72
CA ILE A 153 -9.65 9.49 5.95
C ILE A 153 -9.73 8.15 6.70
N LEU A 154 -8.65 7.72 7.38
CA LEU A 154 -8.65 6.49 8.18
C LEU A 154 -9.58 6.61 9.40
N ASN A 155 -9.62 7.77 10.05
CA ASN A 155 -10.59 8.05 11.13
C ASN A 155 -12.03 8.06 10.60
N ASP A 156 -12.28 8.67 9.44
CA ASP A 156 -13.58 8.61 8.80
C ASP A 156 -13.98 7.17 8.46
N LEU A 157 -13.06 6.35 7.93
CA LEU A 157 -13.30 4.93 7.68
C LEU A 157 -13.70 4.19 8.97
N GLN A 158 -12.96 4.38 10.06
CA GLN A 158 -13.25 3.76 11.36
C GLN A 158 -14.67 4.09 11.86
N ASN A 159 -15.10 5.35 11.69
CA ASN A 159 -16.41 5.82 12.12
C ASN A 159 -17.56 5.39 11.20
N ASN A 160 -17.27 4.81 10.04
CA ASN A 160 -18.26 4.47 9.01
C ASN A 160 -18.22 2.98 8.61
N LEU A 161 -17.70 2.08 9.46
CA LEU A 161 -17.64 0.65 9.16
C LEU A 161 -19.02 -0.03 9.04
N ASP A 162 -20.05 0.54 9.65
CA ASP A 162 -21.42 0.04 9.56
C ASP A 162 -22.09 0.34 8.21
N MET A 163 -21.50 1.22 7.39
CA MET A 163 -22.00 1.58 6.06
C MET A 163 -22.17 0.36 5.16
N ASP A 164 -23.17 0.40 4.27
CA ASP A 164 -23.32 -0.63 3.24
C ASP A 164 -22.03 -0.75 2.40
N LEU A 165 -21.73 -1.97 1.96
CA LEU A 165 -20.50 -2.25 1.23
C LEU A 165 -20.42 -1.45 -0.08
N ILE A 166 -21.50 -1.36 -0.84
CA ILE A 166 -21.51 -0.66 -2.13
C ILE A 166 -21.37 0.84 -1.90
N ASP A 167 -22.07 1.39 -0.92
CA ASP A 167 -22.02 2.83 -0.63
C ASP A 167 -20.67 3.26 -0.06
N GLY A 168 -20.06 2.46 0.79
CA GLY A 168 -18.69 2.70 1.26
C GLY A 168 -17.67 2.61 0.12
N LEU A 169 -17.82 1.64 -0.80
CA LEU A 169 -16.96 1.58 -1.99
C LEU A 169 -17.11 2.80 -2.90
N LYS A 170 -18.32 3.31 -3.11
CA LYS A 170 -18.53 4.57 -3.85
C LYS A 170 -17.90 5.76 -3.14
N LYS A 171 -18.02 5.84 -1.81
CA LYS A 171 -17.46 6.91 -0.98
C LYS A 171 -15.92 6.94 -1.08
N TYR A 172 -15.28 5.79 -1.00
CA TYR A 172 -13.82 5.69 -0.91
C TYR A 172 -13.10 5.47 -2.27
N ALA A 173 -13.84 5.16 -3.33
CA ALA A 173 -13.34 4.85 -4.68
C ALA A 173 -12.41 5.90 -5.30
N GLN A 174 -12.52 7.18 -4.93
CA GLN A 174 -11.64 8.24 -5.40
C GLN A 174 -11.12 9.14 -4.26
N VAL A 175 -11.17 8.67 -3.01
CA VAL A 175 -10.78 9.48 -1.86
C VAL A 175 -9.29 9.85 -1.92
N GLY A 176 -9.00 11.13 -1.62
CA GLY A 176 -7.65 11.70 -1.72
C GLY A 176 -7.17 12.00 -3.15
N VAL A 177 -7.87 11.56 -4.19
CA VAL A 177 -7.49 11.85 -5.58
C VAL A 177 -7.77 13.32 -5.89
N LYS A 178 -6.78 14.03 -6.45
CA LYS A 178 -6.89 15.45 -6.81
C LYS A 178 -6.89 15.65 -8.33
N PRO A 179 -7.42 16.77 -8.85
CA PRO A 179 -7.23 17.15 -10.25
C PRO A 179 -5.73 17.20 -10.63
N PRO A 180 -5.36 16.85 -11.88
CA PRO A 180 -6.23 16.43 -12.99
C PRO A 180 -6.59 14.94 -12.98
N PHE A 181 -6.17 14.18 -11.97
CA PHE A 181 -6.33 12.72 -11.94
C PHE A 181 -7.71 12.28 -11.45
N TYR A 182 -8.48 13.15 -10.77
CA TYR A 182 -9.85 12.85 -10.36
C TYR A 182 -10.76 12.66 -11.59
N ILE A 183 -11.46 11.53 -11.64
CA ILE A 183 -12.28 11.12 -12.80
C ILE A 183 -13.75 11.42 -12.50
N LYS A 184 -14.21 12.62 -12.87
CA LYS A 184 -15.58 13.08 -12.61
C LYS A 184 -16.67 12.14 -13.16
N SER A 185 -16.45 11.51 -14.31
CA SER A 185 -17.41 10.56 -14.90
C SER A 185 -17.57 9.24 -14.13
N LEU A 186 -16.69 8.99 -13.16
CA LEU A 186 -16.71 7.84 -12.26
C LEU A 186 -17.11 8.21 -10.82
N GLU A 187 -17.55 9.44 -10.59
CA GLU A 187 -18.09 9.88 -9.32
C GLU A 187 -19.31 9.03 -8.91
N ASN A 188 -19.37 8.64 -7.63
CA ASN A 188 -20.38 7.74 -7.07
C ASN A 188 -20.49 6.36 -7.74
N LYS A 189 -19.45 5.92 -8.45
CA LYS A 189 -19.33 4.55 -8.97
C LYS A 189 -18.38 3.74 -8.09
N CYS A 190 -18.64 2.44 -8.00
CA CYS A 190 -17.63 1.49 -7.55
C CYS A 190 -16.61 1.38 -8.69
N PHE A 191 -15.56 2.19 -8.61
CA PHE A 191 -14.38 2.11 -9.46
C PHE A 191 -13.21 2.59 -8.61
N VAL A 192 -12.43 1.65 -8.09
CA VAL A 192 -11.36 1.99 -7.14
C VAL A 192 -10.18 2.57 -7.91
N HIS A 193 -9.92 3.86 -7.71
CA HIS A 193 -8.82 4.54 -8.36
C HIS A 193 -7.48 3.93 -7.91
N PRO A 194 -6.48 3.77 -8.80
CA PRO A 194 -5.16 3.21 -8.46
C PRO A 194 -4.30 4.12 -7.55
N TYR A 195 -4.88 5.19 -7.02
CA TYR A 195 -4.19 6.09 -6.10
C TYR A 195 -4.11 5.41 -4.74
N THR A 196 -2.92 5.39 -4.13
CA THR A 196 -2.63 4.61 -2.93
C THR A 196 -3.67 4.79 -1.83
N ILE A 197 -4.03 6.04 -1.51
CA ILE A 197 -4.97 6.31 -0.41
C ILE A 197 -6.32 5.67 -0.70
N SER A 198 -6.86 5.86 -1.91
CA SER A 198 -8.13 5.25 -2.31
C SER A 198 -8.07 3.72 -2.30
N THR A 199 -7.06 3.13 -2.93
CA THR A 199 -6.93 1.68 -2.99
C THR A 199 -6.81 1.05 -1.60
N VAL A 200 -5.96 1.62 -0.73
CA VAL A 200 -5.74 1.09 0.62
C VAL A 200 -6.98 1.22 1.48
N VAL A 201 -7.69 2.36 1.42
CA VAL A 201 -8.93 2.56 2.19
C VAL A 201 -10.02 1.59 1.73
N CYS A 202 -10.20 1.41 0.43
CA CYS A 202 -11.15 0.41 -0.09
C CYS A 202 -10.78 -1.02 0.32
N ALA A 203 -9.50 -1.39 0.26
CA ALA A 203 -9.03 -2.72 0.68
C ALA A 203 -9.28 -2.97 2.17
N LEU A 204 -8.99 -1.98 3.03
CA LEU A 204 -9.27 -2.03 4.46
C LEU A 204 -10.78 -2.12 4.73
N PHE A 205 -11.60 -1.32 4.05
CA PHE A 205 -13.05 -1.35 4.20
C PHE A 205 -13.62 -2.73 3.86
N ILE A 206 -13.22 -3.31 2.71
CA ILE A 206 -13.65 -4.65 2.30
C ILE A 206 -13.23 -5.69 3.33
N PHE A 207 -11.98 -5.65 3.79
CA PHE A 207 -11.45 -6.57 4.80
C PHE A 207 -12.25 -6.50 6.11
N LEU A 208 -12.44 -5.30 6.65
CA LEU A 208 -13.14 -5.08 7.92
C LEU A 208 -14.64 -5.43 7.86
N LYS A 209 -15.26 -5.33 6.68
CA LYS A 209 -16.64 -5.79 6.45
C LYS A 209 -16.78 -7.31 6.36
N ASN A 210 -15.68 -8.04 6.13
CA ASN A 210 -15.70 -9.48 5.81
C ASN A 210 -14.62 -10.25 6.61
N LEU A 211 -14.48 -9.95 7.90
CA LEU A 211 -13.52 -10.61 8.80
C LEU A 211 -13.72 -12.12 8.91
N ASP A 212 -14.93 -12.61 8.61
CA ASP A 212 -15.33 -14.01 8.63
C ASP A 212 -14.96 -14.78 7.35
N SER A 213 -14.52 -14.10 6.28
CA SER A 213 -14.39 -14.76 4.98
C SER A 213 -13.34 -14.15 4.04
N PHE A 214 -12.21 -14.84 3.95
CA PHE A 214 -11.19 -14.58 2.92
C PHE A 214 -11.77 -14.63 1.50
N LYS A 215 -12.64 -15.61 1.20
CA LYS A 215 -13.23 -15.77 -0.13
C LYS A 215 -14.10 -14.57 -0.54
N LYS A 216 -14.89 -14.01 0.39
CA LYS A 216 -15.68 -12.81 0.11
C LYS A 216 -14.78 -11.62 -0.18
N CYS A 217 -13.72 -11.40 0.61
CA CYS A 217 -12.74 -10.33 0.34
C CYS A 217 -12.17 -10.42 -1.08
N ILE A 218 -11.72 -11.61 -1.48
CA ILE A 218 -11.14 -11.83 -2.81
C ILE A 218 -12.18 -11.76 -3.93
N TYR A 219 -13.46 -12.06 -3.69
CA TYR A 219 -14.50 -11.94 -4.70
C TYR A 219 -14.95 -10.49 -4.91
N ILE A 220 -15.10 -9.72 -3.83
CA ILE A 220 -15.57 -8.32 -3.89
C ILE A 220 -14.55 -7.45 -4.61
N LEU A 221 -13.25 -7.59 -4.29
CA LEU A 221 -12.17 -6.74 -4.82
C LEU A 221 -12.13 -6.66 -6.37
N PRO A 222 -12.12 -7.77 -7.13
CA PRO A 222 -12.14 -7.74 -8.60
C PRO A 222 -13.46 -7.25 -9.19
N THR A 223 -14.58 -7.45 -8.48
CA THR A 223 -15.91 -7.05 -8.98
C THR A 223 -16.24 -5.59 -8.73
N ALA A 224 -15.50 -4.93 -7.84
CA ALA A 224 -15.67 -3.50 -7.56
C ALA A 224 -15.22 -2.60 -8.71
N GLY A 225 -14.48 -3.11 -9.70
CA GLY A 225 -13.92 -2.32 -10.81
C GLY A 225 -12.81 -1.36 -10.39
N GLY A 226 -11.97 -0.94 -11.33
CA GLY A 226 -10.75 -0.15 -11.05
C GLY A 226 -9.52 -0.76 -11.67
#